data_AF-A0A1G2KM15-F1
#
_entry.id   AF-A0A1G2KM15-F1
#
_cell.length_a   1.000
_cell.length_b   1.000
_cell.length_c   1.000
_cell.angle_alpha   90.00
_cell.angle_beta   90.00
_cell.angle_gamma   90.00
#
_symmetry.space_group_name_H-M   'P 1'
#
loop_
_entity.id
_entity.type
_entity.pdbx_description
1 polymer ?
#
loop_
_entity_poly.entity_id
_entity_poly.type
_entity_poly.pdbx_seq_one_letter_code
_entity_poly.pdbx_strand_id
1 'polypeptide(L)'
;MYAARDFKKDEVVIKYNLKPLTKQEFENLPQSEKEFVHIHRGVIHLYSEPERYVNHSEKPNTYQDLTNWYDVTLRDIRKGEMITTDATKDDI
;
A
#
# COMPACT_ATOMS: atom_id res chain seq x y z
N MET A 1 -6.07 3.13 7.54
CA MET A 1 -5.38 4.43 7.69
C MET A 1 -6.33 5.59 7.40
N TYR A 2 -6.08 6.80 7.94
CA TYR A 2 -6.92 7.99 7.72
C TYR A 2 -6.07 9.20 7.23
N ALA A 3 -6.66 10.04 6.39
CA ALA A 3 -5.99 11.20 5.81
C ALA A 3 -5.68 12.29 6.85
N ALA A 4 -4.42 12.68 6.98
CA ALA A 4 -3.99 13.73 7.91
C ALA A 4 -4.33 15.16 7.45
N ARG A 5 -4.60 15.32 6.14
CA ARG A 5 -4.95 16.58 5.47
C ARG A 5 -5.95 16.31 4.34
N ASP A 6 -6.47 17.37 3.74
CA ASP A 6 -7.20 17.25 2.47
C ASP A 6 -6.23 16.91 1.34
N PHE A 7 -6.69 16.08 0.40
CA PHE A 7 -6.03 15.75 -0.85
C PHE A 7 -6.95 16.08 -2.03
N LYS A 8 -6.36 16.57 -3.11
CA LYS A 8 -6.98 16.72 -4.42
C LYS A 8 -6.77 15.46 -5.23
N LYS A 9 -7.73 15.20 -6.13
CA LYS A 9 -7.60 14.15 -7.13
C LYS A 9 -6.22 14.18 -7.80
N ASP A 10 -5.65 13.00 -8.03
CA ASP A 10 -4.35 12.77 -8.66
C ASP A 10 -3.14 13.17 -7.78
N GLU A 11 -3.35 13.54 -6.51
CA GLU A 11 -2.26 13.67 -5.53
C GLU A 11 -1.80 12.30 -5.01
N VAL A 12 -0.49 12.18 -4.73
CA VAL A 12 0.09 11.08 -3.96
C VAL A 12 -0.33 11.20 -2.51
N VAL A 13 -0.97 10.16 -1.98
CA VAL A 13 -1.37 10.09 -0.56
C VAL A 13 -0.37 9.32 0.28
N ILE A 14 0.21 8.26 -0.27
CA ILE A 14 1.18 7.41 0.43
C ILE A 14 2.31 7.09 -0.55
N LYS A 15 3.54 7.16 -0.05
CA LYS A 15 4.71 6.64 -0.73
C LYS A 15 5.15 5.36 -0.04
N TYR A 16 5.26 4.28 -0.78
CA TYR A 16 5.69 3.01 -0.22
C TYR A 16 7.20 3.02 -0.01
N ASN A 17 7.61 2.43 1.09
CA ASN A 17 9.00 2.14 1.42
C ASN A 17 9.15 0.63 1.52
N LEU A 18 8.86 -0.05 0.40
CA LEU A 18 8.87 -1.50 0.33
C LEU A 18 10.29 -2.02 0.54
N LYS A 19 10.44 -2.97 1.46
CA LYS A 19 11.71 -3.64 1.70
C LYS A 19 11.76 -4.93 0.87
N PRO A 20 12.63 -5.03 -0.16
CA PRO A 20 12.83 -6.30 -0.84
C PRO A 20 13.45 -7.31 0.12
N LEU A 21 12.98 -8.55 0.04
CA LEU A 21 13.45 -9.66 0.85
C LEU A 21 14.04 -10.77 -0.02
N THR A 22 15.11 -11.37 0.44
CA THR A 22 15.51 -12.71 0.02
C THR A 22 14.54 -13.76 0.58
N LYS A 23 14.54 -14.95 -0.02
CA LYS A 23 13.77 -16.10 0.49
C LYS A 23 14.12 -16.41 1.96
N GLN A 24 15.40 -16.36 2.31
CA GLN A 24 15.85 -16.61 3.69
C GLN A 24 15.35 -15.54 4.67
N GLU A 25 15.36 -14.26 4.28
CA GLU A 25 14.79 -13.19 5.10
C GLU A 25 13.29 -13.37 5.31
N PHE A 26 12.55 -13.74 4.25
CA PHE A 26 11.11 -14.04 4.33
C PHE A 26 10.82 -15.22 5.27
N GLU A 27 11.55 -16.33 5.14
CA GLU A 27 11.36 -17.52 5.98
C GLU A 27 11.55 -17.20 7.46
N ASN A 28 12.53 -16.35 7.77
CA ASN A 28 12.87 -15.91 9.13
C ASN A 28 11.98 -14.78 9.67
N LEU A 29 11.05 -14.22 8.88
CA LEU A 29 10.14 -13.21 9.38
C LEU A 29 9.21 -13.78 10.47
N PRO A 30 8.89 -12.99 11.52
CA PRO A 30 7.79 -13.30 12.42
C PRO A 30 6.49 -13.52 11.64
N GLN A 31 5.63 -14.43 12.12
CA GLN A 31 4.37 -14.73 11.44
C GLN A 31 3.51 -13.47 11.24
N SER A 32 3.51 -12.55 12.21
CA SER A 32 2.78 -11.28 12.13
C SER A 32 3.28 -10.36 11.01
N GLU A 33 4.56 -10.44 10.63
CA GLU A 33 5.11 -9.64 9.52
C GLU A 33 4.82 -10.27 8.16
N LYS A 34 4.65 -11.60 8.11
CA LYS A 34 4.34 -12.31 6.85
C LYS A 34 2.99 -11.91 6.26
N GLU A 35 2.07 -11.40 7.07
CA GLU A 35 0.78 -10.86 6.63
C GLU A 35 0.91 -9.57 5.80
N PHE A 36 2.06 -8.91 5.84
CA PHE A 36 2.35 -7.67 5.11
C PHE A 36 3.32 -7.89 3.94
N VAL A 37 3.46 -9.13 3.47
CA VAL A 37 4.37 -9.49 2.38
C VAL A 37 3.60 -9.74 1.09
N HIS A 38 4.03 -9.10 0.02
CA HIS A 38 3.49 -9.27 -1.33
C HIS A 38 4.62 -9.53 -2.33
N ILE A 39 4.29 -10.17 -3.45
CA ILE A 39 5.24 -10.42 -4.53
C ILE A 39 4.91 -9.48 -5.69
N HIS A 40 5.85 -8.60 -6.00
CA HIS A 40 5.76 -7.68 -7.13
C HIS A 40 6.88 -7.98 -8.10
N ARG A 41 6.55 -8.24 -9.36
CA ARG A 41 7.55 -8.46 -10.43
C ARG A 41 8.58 -9.54 -10.07
N GLY A 42 8.13 -10.59 -9.36
CA GLY A 42 8.95 -11.72 -8.93
C GLY A 42 9.83 -11.44 -7.69
N VAL A 43 9.72 -10.27 -7.06
CA VAL A 43 10.47 -9.91 -5.85
C VAL A 43 9.53 -9.89 -4.65
N ILE A 44 9.94 -10.54 -3.56
CA ILE A 44 9.23 -10.54 -2.28
C ILE A 44 9.45 -9.18 -1.62
N HIS A 45 8.39 -8.47 -1.28
CA HIS A 45 8.45 -7.17 -0.63
C HIS A 45 7.69 -7.21 0.70
N LEU A 46 8.32 -6.69 1.76
CA LEU A 46 7.63 -6.35 3.00
C LEU A 46 7.12 -4.91 2.92
N TYR A 47 5.83 -4.73 3.15
CA TYR A 47 5.20 -3.41 3.26
C TYR A 47 5.50 -2.83 4.64
N SER A 48 6.08 -1.63 4.65
CA SER A 48 6.40 -0.93 5.88
C SER A 48 5.18 -0.17 6.41
N GLU A 49 5.34 0.43 7.59
CA GLU A 49 4.43 1.47 8.06
C GLU A 49 4.69 2.80 7.30
N PRO A 50 3.64 3.51 6.85
CA PRO A 50 2.22 3.25 7.11
C PRO A 50 1.48 2.43 6.03
N GLU A 51 2.10 2.15 4.88
CA GLU A 51 1.44 1.58 3.70
C GLU A 51 0.75 0.23 3.98
N ARG A 52 1.27 -0.58 4.91
CA ARG A 52 0.65 -1.85 5.32
C ARG A 52 -0.72 -1.72 5.98
N TYR A 53 -1.16 -0.51 6.32
CA TYR A 53 -2.45 -0.24 6.97
C TYR A 53 -3.48 0.41 6.05
N VAL A 54 -3.24 0.42 4.73
CA VAL A 54 -4.28 0.75 3.74
C VAL A 54 -5.23 -0.43 3.64
N ASN A 55 -6.51 -0.18 3.90
CA ASN A 55 -7.52 -1.24 3.85
C ASN A 55 -8.05 -1.43 2.42
N HIS A 56 -8.41 -2.66 2.09
CA HIS A 56 -9.12 -2.98 0.84
C HIS A 56 -10.54 -2.39 0.81
N SER A 57 -10.98 -1.97 -0.38
CA SER A 57 -12.38 -1.64 -0.69
C SER A 57 -12.69 -1.90 -2.16
N GLU A 58 -13.90 -2.38 -2.47
CA GLU A 58 -14.41 -2.47 -3.85
C GLU A 58 -14.67 -1.10 -4.50
N LYS A 59 -14.76 -0.04 -3.69
CA LYS A 59 -14.92 1.35 -4.13
C LYS A 59 -13.82 2.22 -3.51
N PRO A 60 -12.55 1.97 -3.87
CA PRO A 60 -11.42 2.62 -3.24
C PRO A 60 -11.42 4.12 -3.57
N ASN A 61 -10.76 4.91 -2.72
CA ASN A 61 -10.49 6.32 -3.02
C ASN A 61 -9.06 6.55 -3.49
N THR A 62 -8.24 5.51 -3.55
CA THR A 62 -6.91 5.52 -4.19
C THR A 62 -6.77 4.40 -5.22
N TYR A 63 -5.72 4.49 -6.04
CA TYR A 63 -5.18 3.38 -6.80
C TYR A 63 -3.68 3.26 -6.56
N GLN A 64 -3.17 2.04 -6.70
CA GLN A 64 -1.77 1.71 -6.50
C GLN A 64 -0.98 1.92 -7.79
N ASP A 65 0.00 2.81 -7.77
CA ASP A 65 1.02 2.94 -8.80
C ASP A 65 2.24 2.12 -8.39
N LEU A 66 2.25 0.84 -8.77
CA LEU A 66 3.36 -0.09 -8.49
C LEU A 66 4.61 0.16 -9.36
N THR A 67 4.55 1.12 -10.29
CA THR A 67 5.72 1.56 -11.05
C THR A 67 6.52 2.58 -10.26
N ASN A 68 5.82 3.52 -9.63
CA ASN A 68 6.46 4.57 -8.83
C ASN A 68 6.38 4.33 -7.32
N TRP A 69 5.70 3.25 -6.90
CA TRP A 69 5.49 2.83 -5.51
C TRP A 69 4.67 3.81 -4.68
N TYR A 70 3.50 4.21 -5.19
CA TYR A 70 2.61 5.17 -4.54
C TYR A 70 1.17 4.66 -4.47
N ASP A 71 0.40 5.17 -3.50
CA ASP A 71 -1.05 5.31 -3.64
C ASP A 71 -1.36 6.73 -4.13
N VAL A 72 -2.20 6.82 -5.16
CA VAL A 72 -2.65 8.08 -5.76
C VAL A 72 -4.15 8.19 -5.64
N THR A 73 -4.64 9.37 -5.30
CA THR A 73 -6.07 9.60 -5.08
C THR A 73 -6.89 9.56 -6.39
N LEU A 74 -8.00 8.83 -6.39
CA LEU A 74 -8.96 8.76 -7.52
C LEU A 74 -9.93 9.95 -7.55
N ARG A 75 -10.04 10.66 -6.43
CA ARG A 75 -10.90 11.84 -6.20
C ARG A 75 -10.33 12.65 -5.03
N ASP A 76 -10.92 13.82 -4.78
CA ASP A 76 -10.64 14.55 -3.55
C ASP A 76 -10.94 13.68 -2.31
N ILE A 77 -10.05 13.73 -1.31
CA ILE A 77 -10.16 13.05 -0.01
C ILE A 77 -10.08 14.11 1.08
N ARG A 78 -11.01 14.09 2.05
CA ARG A 78 -11.00 15.06 3.16
C ARG A 78 -10.09 14.61 4.29
N LYS A 79 -9.54 15.55 5.06
CA LYS A 79 -8.90 15.27 6.34
C LYS A 79 -9.82 14.42 7.23
N GLY A 80 -9.28 13.34 7.78
CA GLY A 80 -10.00 12.38 8.61
C GLY A 80 -10.79 11.32 7.84
N GLU A 81 -10.80 11.37 6.50
CA GLU A 81 -11.40 10.31 5.68
C GLU A 81 -10.50 9.08 5.65
N MET A 82 -11.09 7.88 5.65
CA MET A 82 -10.35 6.63 5.53
C MET A 82 -9.73 6.52 4.14
N ILE A 83 -8.45 6.14 4.06
CA ILE A 83 -7.77 5.85 2.80
C ILE A 83 -7.92 4.36 2.50
N THR A 84 -8.43 4.03 1.32
CA THR A 84 -8.68 2.65 0.87
C THR A 84 -8.21 2.42 -0.56
N THR A 85 -7.71 1.21 -0.81
CA THR A 85 -7.20 0.78 -2.12
C THR A 85 -7.87 -0.52 -2.56
N ASP A 86 -7.63 -0.96 -3.79
CA ASP A 86 -8.10 -2.24 -4.31
C ASP A 86 -6.98 -3.29 -4.23
N ALA A 87 -6.85 -3.92 -3.06
CA ALA A 87 -5.84 -4.95 -2.79
C ALA A 87 -5.92 -6.20 -3.71
N THR A 88 -6.97 -6.36 -4.54
CA THR A 88 -6.97 -7.44 -5.55
C THR A 88 -5.96 -7.18 -6.68
N LYS A 89 -5.41 -5.97 -6.74
CA LYS A 89 -4.42 -5.54 -7.74
C LYS A 89 -2.98 -5.53 -7.20
N ASP A 90 -2.78 -5.98 -5.96
CA ASP A 90 -1.45 -6.05 -5.35
C ASP A 90 -0.55 -7.13 -5.97
N ASP A 91 -1.10 -8.17 -6.60
CA ASP A 91 -0.30 -9.33 -7.06
C ASP A 91 -0.12 -9.39 -8.61
N ILE A 92 -0.10 -8.25 -9.31
CA ILE A 92 0.04 -8.16 -10.78
C ILE A 92 1.50 -8.18 -11.24
#